data_AF-A0A950HVC3-F1
#
_entry.id   AF-A0A950HVC3-F1
#
_cell.length_a   1.000
_cell.length_b   1.000
_cell.length_c   1.000
_cell.angle_alpha   90.00
_cell.angle_beta   90.00
_cell.angle_gamma   90.00
#
_symmetry.space_group_name_H-M   'P 1'
#
loop_
_entity.id
_entity.type
_entity.pdbx_description
1 polymer ?
#
loop_
_entity_poly.entity_id
_entity_poly.type
_entity_poly.pdbx_seq_one_letter_code
_entity_poly.pdbx_strand_id
1 'polypeptide(L)' 'MDQRLLHMLVCPICKGPLTALRDGATFELLCAADRLAFPVRDGIPVMLEGEARSVDAAEDSQAPQA' A
#
# COMPACT_ATOMS: atom_id res chain seq x y z
N MET A 1 0.18 27.60 -1.04
CA MET A 1 -0.02 26.24 -1.57
C MET A 1 -0.17 25.33 -0.36
N ASP A 2 -1.39 24.87 -0.10
CA ASP A 2 -1.90 24.44 1.21
C ASP A 2 -1.52 22.97 1.53
N GLN A 3 -0.80 22.76 2.64
CA GLN A 3 -0.30 21.44 3.09
C GLN A 3 -1.42 20.47 3.52
N ARG A 4 -2.69 20.87 3.49
CA ARG A 4 -3.84 20.02 3.82
C ARG A 4 -4.28 19.07 2.70
N LEU A 5 -3.79 19.25 1.47
CA LEU A 5 -4.19 18.39 0.35
C LEU A 5 -3.53 16.99 0.32
N LEU A 6 -2.36 16.82 0.96
CA LEU A 6 -1.65 15.52 0.99
C LEU A 6 -2.15 14.56 2.09
N HIS A 7 -3.01 15.01 3.00
CA HIS A 7 -3.54 14.21 4.11
C HIS A 7 -4.79 13.39 3.76
N MET A 8 -5.14 13.29 2.47
CA MET A 8 -6.41 12.73 1.97
C MET A 8 -6.26 11.39 1.24
N LEU A 9 -5.13 10.70 1.41
CA LEU A 9 -4.94 9.37 0.82
C LEU A 9 -5.72 8.34 1.63
N VAL A 10 -6.88 7.98 1.11
CA VAL A 10 -7.75 6.92 1.61
C VAL A 10 -7.75 5.75 0.64
N CYS A 11 -8.14 4.55 1.10
CA CYS A 11 -8.25 3.40 0.22
C CYS A 11 -9.18 3.71 -0.96
N PRO A 12 -8.80 3.43 -2.23
CA PRO A 12 -9.67 3.67 -3.37
C PRO A 12 -10.96 2.84 -3.33
N ILE A 13 -10.97 1.70 -2.63
CA ILE A 13 -12.09 0.77 -2.53
C ILE A 13 -12.99 1.16 -1.35
N CYS A 14 -12.57 0.90 -0.11
CA CYS A 14 -13.41 1.14 1.07
C CYS A 14 -13.42 2.60 1.59
N LYS A 15 -12.60 3.50 1.04
CA LYS A 15 -12.38 4.87 1.55
C LYS A 15 -11.89 4.95 2.99
N GLY A 16 -11.42 3.83 3.54
CA GLY A 16 -10.84 3.74 4.88
C GLY A 16 -9.42 4.33 4.96
N PRO A 17 -8.88 4.42 6.19
CA PRO A 17 -7.52 4.90 6.41
C PRO A 17 -6.50 3.93 5.79
N LEU A 18 -5.39 4.50 5.31
CA LEU A 18 -4.24 3.75 4.82
C LEU A 18 -3.08 3.89 5.81
N THR A 19 -2.36 2.79 6.05
CA THR A 19 -1.15 2.75 6.86
C THR A 19 0.07 2.66 5.97
N ALA A 20 0.99 3.60 6.11
CA ALA A 20 2.24 3.60 5.38
C ALA A 20 3.18 2.51 5.92
N LEU A 21 3.53 1.55 5.07
CA LEU A 21 4.54 0.52 5.35
C LEU A 21 5.80 0.86 4.57
N ARG A 22 6.94 0.86 5.25
CA ARG A 22 8.25 1.07 4.64
C ARG A 22 9.18 -0.03 5.09
N ASP A 23 9.69 -0.80 4.14
CA ASP A 23 10.69 -1.84 4.37
C ASP A 23 11.91 -1.58 3.49
N GLY A 24 12.98 -1.04 4.11
CA GLY A 24 14.19 -0.62 3.43
C GLY A 24 13.90 0.37 2.29
N ALA A 25 14.10 -0.09 1.05
CA ALA A 25 13.87 0.68 -0.17
C ALA A 25 12.41 0.66 -0.66
N THR A 26 11.56 -0.22 -0.11
CA THR A 26 10.17 -0.37 -0.54
C THR A 26 9.23 0.51 0.29
N PHE A 27 8.19 1.03 -0.36
CA PHE A 27 7.16 1.83 0.28
C PHE A 27 5.79 1.40 -0.24
N GLU A 28 4.88 1.07 0.67
CA GLU A 28 3.53 0.58 0.38
C GLU A 28 2.51 1.26 1.30
N LEU A 29 1.24 1.26 0.88
CA LEU A 29 0.10 1.74 1.65
C LEU A 29 -0.84 0.57 1.93
N LEU A 30 -0.89 0.14 3.19
CA LEU A 30 -1.75 -0.94 3.64
C LEU A 30 -3.16 -0.44 3.96
N CYS A 31 -4.17 -1.09 3.40
CA CYS A 31 -5.54 -1.03 3.85
C CYS A 31 -5.87 -2.26 4.70
N ALA A 32 -6.10 -2.07 6.00
CA ALA A 32 -6.47 -3.17 6.90
C ALA A 32 -7.88 -3.73 6.64
N ALA A 33 -8.81 -2.90 6.14
CA ALA A 33 -10.19 -3.30 5.88
C ALA A 33 -10.29 -4.23 4.66
N ASP A 34 -9.64 -3.86 3.55
CA ASP A 34 -9.64 -4.64 2.32
C ASP A 34 -8.51 -5.70 2.29
N ARG A 35 -7.59 -5.64 3.27
CA ARG A 35 -6.39 -6.51 3.35
C ARG A 35 -5.53 -6.43 2.08
N LEU A 36 -5.37 -5.22 1.58
CA LEU A 36 -4.62 -4.90 0.36
C LEU A 36 -3.48 -3.92 0.67
N ALA A 37 -2.32 -4.14 0.07
CA ALA A 37 -1.17 -3.24 0.11
C ALA A 37 -0.94 -2.62 -1.29
N PHE A 38 -1.01 -1.30 -1.37
CA PHE A 38 -0.80 -0.54 -2.59
C PHE A 38 0.66 -0.08 -2.69
N PRO A 39 1.43 -0.48 -3.72
CA PRO A 39 2.83 -0.09 -3.83
C PRO A 39 2.97 1.38 -4.20
N VAL A 40 4.08 1.99 -3.77
CA VAL A 40 4.45 3.35 -4.16
C VAL A 40 5.70 3.30 -5.01
N ARG A 41 5.59 3.73 -6.27
CA ARG A 41 6.67 3.73 -7.26
C ARG A 41 7.00 5.17 -7.62
N ASP A 42 8.28 5.55 -7.55
CA ASP A 42 8.75 6.92 -7.81
C ASP A 42 8.03 8.02 -6.99
N GLY A 43 7.60 7.67 -5.78
CA GLY A 43 6.82 8.56 -4.91
C GLY A 43 5.34 8.71 -5.29
N ILE A 44 4.87 7.95 -6.27
CA ILE A 44 3.48 7.93 -6.74
C ILE A 44 2.78 6.65 -6.23
N PRO A 45 1.73 6.78 -5.40
CA PRO A 45 0.94 5.63 -4.96
C PRO A 45 0.16 4.99 -6.11
N VAL A 46 0.38 3.69 -6.35
CA VAL A 46 -0.36 2.92 -7.34
C VAL A 46 -1.64 2.39 -6.70
N MET A 47 -2.70 3.19 -6.75
CA MET A 47 -4.02 2.87 -6.16
C MET A 47 -4.91 2.07 -7.13
N LEU A 48 -4.35 1.05 -7.76
CA LEU A 48 -5.06 0.14 -8.68
C LEU A 48 -5.25 -1.21 -7.99
N GLU A 49 -6.48 -1.73 -7.99
CA GLU A 49 -6.80 -3.03 -7.38
C GLU A 49 -5.97 -4.18 -7.97
N GLY A 50 -5.78 -4.19 -9.30
CA GLY A 50 -4.99 -5.23 -9.97
C GLY A 50 -3.47 -5.16 -9.71
N GLU A 51 -2.96 -4.04 -9.19
CA GLU A 51 -1.56 -3.89 -8.77
C GLU A 51 -1.40 -3.98 -7.25
N ALA A 52 -2.52 -4.04 -6.52
CA ALA A 52 -2.51 -4.16 -5.07
C ALA A 52 -2.15 -5.58 -4.67
N ARG A 53 -1.24 -5.70 -3.70
CA ARG A 53 -0.83 -6.97 -3.14
C ARG A 53 -1.81 -7.38 -2.04
N SER A 54 -2.42 -8.55 -2.16
CA SER A 54 -3.23 -9.10 -1.05
C SER A 54 -2.32 -9.50 0.11
N VAL A 55 -2.67 -9.04 1.31
CA VAL A 55 -1.94 -9.34 2.54
C VAL A 55 -2.36 -10.68 3.13
N ASP A 56 -3.54 -11.18 2.76
CA ASP A 56 -3.96 -12.55 3.12
C ASP A 56 -3.15 -13.64 2.43
N ALA A 57 -2.54 -13.32 1.28
CA ALA A 57 -1.70 -14.23 0.52
C ALA A 57 -0.19 -14.04 0.82
N ALA A 58 0.17 -13.16 1.77
CA ALA A 58 1.55 -12.81 2.05
C ALA A 58 2.28 -13.80 2.97
N GLU A 59 1.96 -15.09 2.89
CA GLU A 59 2.86 -16.17 3.32
C GLU A 59 3.66 -16.79 2.16
N ASP A 60 3.54 -16.29 0.91
CA ASP A 60 4.06 -17.03 -0.26
C ASP A 60 5.14 -16.32 -1.09
N SER A 61 5.99 -15.46 -0.51
CA SER A 61 7.20 -14.98 -1.23
C SER A 61 8.42 -14.64 -0.38
N GLN A 62 8.49 -15.08 0.89
CA GLN A 62 9.78 -15.23 1.55
C GLN A 62 10.29 -16.65 1.27
N ALA A 63 10.58 -16.95 0.00
CA ALA A 63 11.47 -18.05 -0.29
C ALA A 63 12.82 -17.70 0.36
N PRO A 64 13.30 -18.43 1.38
CA PRO A 64 14.69 -18.31 1.77
C PRO A 64 15.53 -18.68 0.54
N GLN A 65 16.15 -17.68 -0.08
CA GLN A 65 17.24 -17.93 -1.00
C GLN A 65 18.47 -18.27 -0.17
N ALA A 66 18.91 -19.51 -0.32
CA ALA A 66 20.11 -20.18 0.22
C ALA A 66 19.98 -20.84 1.60
#